data_AF-A0A4Y7UDJ7-F1
#
_entry.id   AF-A0A4Y7UDJ7-F1
#
_cell.length_a   1.000
_cell.length_b   1.000
_cell.length_c   1.000
_cell.angle_alpha   90.00
_cell.angle_beta   90.00
_cell.angle_gamma   90.00
#
_symmetry.space_group_name_H-M   'P 1'
#
loop_
_entity.id
_entity.type
_entity.pdbx_description
1 polymer ?
#
loop_
_entity_poly.entity_id
_entity_poly.type
_entity_poly.pdbx_seq_one_letter_code
_entity_poly.pdbx_strand_id
1 'polypeptide(L)'
;MKIEIKEIFFLLLLITLCNYNVFSQDSRLMGKWVNNEDYSDINYIEFKNDSIAILFQGEKQSPPFLFITDFTKEPVRINMKVEKNGIEAKILGLLHFINSDKMKIEFFHGEFEEQPRAFSLNKNSQSQLYIFNRLK
;
A
#
# COMPACT_ATOMS: atom_id res chain seq x y z
N MET A 1 -36.86 -10.82 -36.21
CA MET A 1 -36.59 -9.75 -35.23
C MET A 1 -35.69 -8.73 -35.92
N LYS A 2 -36.23 -7.56 -36.31
CA LYS A 2 -35.46 -6.50 -36.98
C LYS A 2 -34.98 -5.55 -35.89
N ILE A 3 -33.69 -5.59 -35.59
CA ILE A 3 -33.08 -4.65 -34.66
C ILE A 3 -33.01 -3.31 -35.39
N GLU A 4 -33.62 -2.26 -34.85
CA GLU A 4 -33.60 -0.95 -35.47
C GLU A 4 -32.24 -0.27 -35.24
N ILE A 5 -31.74 0.49 -36.22
CA ILE A 5 -30.43 1.16 -36.18
C ILE A 5 -30.23 2.00 -34.91
N LYS A 6 -31.32 2.55 -34.36
CA LYS A 6 -31.33 3.31 -33.09
C LYS A 6 -31.00 2.44 -31.88
N GLU A 7 -31.45 1.19 -31.86
CA GLU A 7 -31.18 0.21 -30.79
C GLU A 7 -29.70 -0.21 -30.82
N ILE A 8 -29.13 -0.36 -32.02
CA ILE A 8 -27.69 -0.66 -32.22
C ILE A 8 -26.84 0.50 -31.68
N PHE A 9 -27.24 1.74 -31.96
CA PHE A 9 -26.52 2.93 -31.50
C PHE A 9 -26.56 3.06 -29.96
N PHE A 10 -27.71 2.78 -29.36
CA PHE A 10 -27.88 2.77 -27.91
C PHE A 10 -27.02 1.68 -27.25
N LEU A 11 -26.94 0.50 -27.85
CA LEU A 11 -26.10 -0.61 -27.36
C LEU A 11 -24.61 -0.27 -27.43
N LEU A 12 -24.16 0.36 -28.52
CA LEU A 12 -22.78 0.83 -28.69
C LEU A 12 -22.41 1.90 -27.65
N LEU A 13 -23.32 2.84 -27.37
CA LEU A 13 -23.12 3.85 -26.33
C LEU A 13 -22.94 3.21 -24.95
N LEU A 14 -23.76 2.20 -24.62
CA LEU A 14 -23.66 1.45 -23.36
C LEU A 14 -22.32 0.72 -23.22
N ILE A 15 -21.85 0.06 -24.29
CA ILE A 15 -20.55 -0.63 -24.30
C ILE A 15 -19.39 0.37 -24.11
N THR A 16 -19.47 1.57 -24.69
CA THR A 16 -18.42 2.59 -24.47
C THR A 16 -18.39 3.13 -23.04
N LEU A 17 -19.55 3.24 -22.37
CA LEU A 17 -19.63 3.73 -20.99
C LEU A 17 -19.16 2.68 -19.95
N CYS A 18 -19.29 1.39 -20.25
CA CYS A 18 -18.82 0.31 -19.37
C CYS A 18 -17.30 0.11 -19.34
N ASN A 19 -16.53 0.77 -20.22
CA ASN A 19 -15.07 0.66 -20.27
C ASN A 19 -14.31 1.60 -19.32
N TYR A 20 -15.01 2.45 -18.56
CA TYR A 20 -14.38 3.32 -17.55
C TYR A 20 -14.26 2.63 -16.18
N ASN A 21 -13.74 1.40 -16.14
CA ASN A 21 -13.20 0.84 -14.90
C ASN A 21 -11.71 1.17 -14.84
N VAL A 22 -11.40 2.44 -14.61
CA VAL A 22 -10.04 2.85 -14.26
C VAL A 22 -9.78 2.30 -12.86
N PHE A 23 -8.96 1.25 -12.78
CA PHE A 23 -8.40 0.80 -11.51
C PHE A 23 -7.77 2.02 -10.83
N SER A 24 -8.24 2.32 -9.62
CA SER A 24 -7.77 3.44 -8.81
C SER A 24 -6.30 3.23 -8.44
N GLN A 25 -5.37 3.57 -9.34
CA GLN A 25 -3.95 3.71 -9.05
C GLN A 25 -3.79 4.93 -8.16
N ASP A 26 -3.67 4.69 -6.86
CA ASP A 26 -3.48 5.78 -5.91
C ASP A 26 -1.99 6.15 -5.84
N SER A 27 -1.61 7.10 -6.70
CA SER A 27 -0.24 7.60 -6.82
C SER A 27 0.30 8.25 -5.53
N ARG A 28 -0.54 8.51 -4.53
CA ARG A 28 -0.13 9.14 -3.26
C ARG A 28 0.92 8.31 -2.53
N LEU A 29 0.98 7.00 -2.72
CA LEU A 29 1.97 6.16 -2.03
C LEU A 29 3.32 6.09 -2.75
N MET A 30 3.35 6.35 -4.06
CA MET A 30 4.51 6.09 -4.91
C MET A 30 5.73 6.93 -4.55
N GLY A 31 6.91 6.34 -4.74
CA GLY A 31 8.21 6.98 -4.53
C GLY A 31 8.92 6.55 -3.26
N LYS A 32 9.97 7.31 -2.90
CA LYS A 32 10.83 7.05 -1.76
C LYS A 32 10.39 7.86 -0.54
N TRP A 33 10.45 7.22 0.61
CA TRP A 33 10.02 7.75 1.89
C TRP A 33 11.10 7.47 2.94
N VAL A 34 11.51 8.50 3.67
CA VAL A 34 12.61 8.46 4.65
C VAL A 34 12.06 8.59 6.07
N ASN A 35 12.44 7.67 6.94
CA ASN A 35 12.26 7.82 8.37
C ASN A 35 13.49 8.51 8.96
N ASN A 36 13.27 9.68 9.57
CA ASN A 36 14.35 10.46 10.19
C ASN A 36 14.54 10.12 11.67
N GLU A 37 13.87 9.10 12.20
CA GLU A 37 14.13 8.64 13.56
C GLU A 37 15.47 7.89 13.63
N ASP A 38 16.37 8.41 14.46
CA ASP A 38 17.63 7.77 14.77
C ASP A 38 17.37 6.37 15.37
N TYR A 39 18.12 5.37 14.89
CA TYR A 39 18.05 3.97 15.33
C TYR A 39 16.77 3.19 14.98
N SER A 40 16.01 3.65 13.98
CA SER A 40 14.89 2.85 13.45
C SER A 40 15.35 1.64 12.65
N ASP A 41 14.64 0.52 12.77
CA ASP A 41 14.89 -0.71 12.01
C ASP A 41 14.64 -0.55 10.50
N ILE A 42 13.86 0.47 10.11
CA ILE A 42 13.59 0.83 8.72
C ILE A 42 13.86 2.33 8.56
N ASN A 43 14.89 2.66 7.78
CA ASN A 43 15.27 4.04 7.47
C ASN A 43 14.58 4.54 6.20
N TYR A 44 14.30 3.65 5.24
CA TYR A 44 13.60 4.03 4.01
C TYR A 44 12.58 2.97 3.59
N ILE A 45 11.51 3.43 2.94
CA ILE A 45 10.62 2.60 2.13
C ILE A 45 10.47 3.20 0.74
N GLU A 46 10.65 2.39 -0.30
CA GLU A 46 10.44 2.78 -1.69
C GLU A 46 9.29 1.98 -2.28
N PHE A 47 8.23 2.66 -2.69
CA PHE A 47 7.15 2.08 -3.49
C PHE A 47 7.48 2.30 -4.96
N LYS A 48 8.00 1.24 -5.60
CA LYS A 48 8.49 1.29 -6.99
C LYS A 48 7.37 1.34 -8.01
N ASN A 49 6.28 0.65 -7.71
CA ASN A 49 5.06 0.60 -8.52
C ASN A 49 3.89 0.19 -7.60
N ASP A 50 2.73 -0.06 -8.19
CA ASP A 50 1.47 -0.35 -7.49
C ASP A 50 1.48 -1.63 -6.64
N SER A 51 2.49 -2.49 -6.78
CA SER A 51 2.56 -3.76 -6.06
C SER A 51 3.92 -4.08 -5.44
N ILE A 52 4.98 -3.31 -5.72
CA ILE A 52 6.32 -3.58 -5.22
C ILE A 52 6.79 -2.49 -4.26
N ALA A 53 7.13 -2.91 -3.05
CA ALA A 53 7.76 -2.08 -2.03
C ALA A 53 9.11 -2.66 -1.61
N ILE A 54 10.05 -1.78 -1.27
CA ILE A 54 11.39 -2.15 -0.82
C ILE A 54 11.68 -1.41 0.47
N LEU A 55 12.12 -2.15 1.49
CA LEU A 55 12.52 -1.61 2.79
C LEU A 55 14.04 -1.50 2.85
N PHE A 56 14.55 -0.47 3.53
CA PHE A 56 15.99 -0.25 3.69
C PHE A 56 16.35 -0.01 5.15
N GLN A 57 17.46 -0.61 5.56
CA GLN A 57 18.12 -0.41 6.84
C GLN A 57 19.58 0.03 6.58
N GLY A 58 19.84 1.33 6.68
CA GLY A 58 21.06 1.96 6.19
C GLY A 58 21.24 1.70 4.69
N GLU A 59 22.38 1.12 4.33
CA GLU A 59 22.69 0.72 2.94
C GLU A 59 22.13 -0.66 2.56
N LYS A 60 21.58 -1.41 3.52
CA LYS A 60 21.02 -2.75 3.26
C LYS A 60 19.60 -2.65 2.75
N GLN A 61 19.32 -3.42 1.71
CA GLN A 61 17.99 -3.51 1.10
C GLN A 61 17.32 -4.84 1.45
N SER A 62 16.03 -4.81 1.76
CA SER A 62 15.21 -6.02 1.81
C SER A 62 15.03 -6.63 0.42
N PRO A 63 14.70 -7.93 0.33
CA PRO A 63 14.01 -8.46 -0.85
C PRO A 63 12.76 -7.61 -1.18
N PRO A 64 12.35 -7.54 -2.46
CA PRO A 64 11.14 -6.80 -2.84
C PRO A 64 9.91 -7.47 -2.24
N PHE A 65 9.11 -6.68 -1.53
CA PHE A 65 7.81 -7.11 -1.01
C PHE A 65 6.74 -6.84 -2.05
N LEU A 66 5.87 -7.83 -2.26
CA LEU A 66 4.58 -7.59 -2.88
C LEU A 66 3.67 -6.93 -1.85
N PHE A 67 3.02 -5.83 -2.19
CA PHE A 67 2.08 -5.15 -1.31
C PHE A 67 0.72 -4.98 -1.95
N ILE A 68 -0.31 -4.94 -1.11
CA ILE A 68 -1.69 -4.62 -1.47
C ILE A 68 -2.16 -3.53 -0.51
N THR A 69 -2.81 -2.51 -1.05
CA THR A 69 -3.39 -1.40 -0.27
C THR A 69 -4.91 -1.38 -0.40
N ASP A 70 -5.58 -1.01 0.68
CA ASP A 70 -7.02 -0.74 0.70
C ASP A 70 -7.26 0.69 1.19
N PHE A 71 -7.36 1.62 0.23
CA PHE A 71 -7.66 3.03 0.47
C PHE A 71 -9.13 3.30 0.81
N THR A 72 -10.00 2.29 0.76
CA THR A 72 -11.41 2.43 1.18
C THR A 72 -11.57 2.41 2.70
N LYS A 73 -10.48 2.14 3.44
CA LYS A 73 -10.42 2.14 4.89
C LYS A 73 -9.63 3.34 5.39
N GLU A 74 -9.99 3.78 6.59
CA GLU A 74 -9.25 4.79 7.34
C GLU A 74 -8.98 4.23 8.75
N PRO A 75 -7.71 4.01 9.17
CA PRO A 75 -6.48 4.15 8.38
C PRO A 75 -6.42 3.21 7.16
N VAL A 76 -5.65 3.60 6.14
CA VAL A 76 -5.39 2.80 4.95
C VAL A 76 -4.73 1.49 5.36
N ARG A 77 -5.22 0.35 4.88
CA ARG A 77 -4.57 -0.92 5.14
C ARG A 77 -3.49 -1.17 4.10
N ILE A 78 -2.34 -1.65 4.53
CA ILE A 78 -1.27 -2.10 3.64
C ILE A 78 -0.76 -3.45 4.10
N ASN A 79 -0.83 -4.45 3.23
CA ASN A 79 -0.34 -5.79 3.52
C ASN A 79 0.82 -6.11 2.60
N MET A 80 1.95 -6.49 3.19
CA MET A 80 3.18 -6.80 2.47
C MET A 80 3.51 -8.28 2.65
N LYS A 81 3.93 -8.93 1.58
CA LYS A 81 4.38 -10.33 1.56
C LYS A 81 5.67 -10.43 0.77
N VAL A 82 6.59 -11.25 1.25
CA VAL A 82 7.74 -11.70 0.47
C VAL A 82 7.96 -13.19 0.67
N GLU A 83 8.37 -13.87 -0.39
CA GLU A 83 8.72 -15.28 -0.36
C GLU A 83 10.10 -15.46 -0.98
N LYS A 84 11.02 -16.05 -0.25
CA LYS A 84 12.38 -16.31 -0.72
C LYS A 84 12.86 -17.65 -0.18
N ASN A 85 13.32 -18.51 -1.08
CA ASN A 85 13.81 -19.86 -0.74
C ASN A 85 12.82 -20.70 0.09
N GLY A 86 11.51 -20.57 -0.19
CA GLY A 86 10.45 -21.27 0.54
C GLY A 86 10.11 -20.68 1.92
N ILE A 87 10.75 -19.57 2.32
CA ILE A 87 10.40 -18.83 3.53
C ILE A 87 9.50 -17.67 3.14
N GLU A 88 8.29 -17.66 3.69
CA GLU A 88 7.33 -16.57 3.54
C GLU A 88 7.37 -15.64 4.76
N ALA A 89 7.44 -14.34 4.51
CA ALA A 89 7.25 -13.31 5.52
C ALA A 89 6.08 -12.41 5.13
N LYS A 90 5.17 -12.19 6.09
CA LYS A 90 4.03 -11.28 5.96
C LYS A 90 4.15 -10.16 6.96
N ILE A 91 3.83 -8.94 6.53
CA ILE A 91 3.79 -7.75 7.37
C ILE A 91 2.43 -7.10 7.13
N LEU A 92 1.65 -6.98 8.20
CA LEU A 92 0.42 -6.21 8.16
C LEU A 92 0.75 -4.76 8.51
N GLY A 93 0.02 -3.83 7.93
CA GLY A 93 0.28 -2.43 8.15
C GLY A 93 -0.96 -1.55 8.09
N LEU A 94 -0.87 -0.44 8.80
CA LEU A 94 -1.81 0.67 8.75
C LEU A 94 -1.07 1.93 8.36
N LEU A 95 -1.63 2.68 7.43
CA LEU A 95 -1.05 3.89 6.87
C LEU A 95 -2.04 5.05 7.00
N HIS A 96 -1.52 6.23 7.29
CA HIS A 96 -2.26 7.48 7.30
C HIS A 96 -1.38 8.59 6.73
N PHE A 97 -1.85 9.27 5.69
CA PHE A 97 -1.15 10.45 5.17
C PHE A 97 -1.43 11.64 6.06
N ILE A 98 -0.39 12.16 6.73
CA ILE A 98 -0.47 13.41 7.49
C ILE A 98 -0.58 14.59 6.52
N ASN A 99 0.17 14.54 5.41
CA ASN A 99 0.06 15.42 4.25
C ASN A 99 0.71 14.75 3.02
N SER A 100 0.86 15.48 1.90
CA SER A 100 1.45 14.94 0.65
C SER A 100 2.89 14.45 0.79
N ASP A 101 3.64 15.03 1.73
CA ASP A 101 5.07 14.81 1.93
C ASP A 101 5.36 14.06 3.23
N LYS A 102 4.35 13.66 4.00
CA LYS A 102 4.51 12.99 5.29
C LYS A 102 3.43 11.95 5.52
N MET A 103 3.85 10.73 5.84
CA MET A 103 2.95 9.64 6.19
C MET A 103 3.34 9.00 7.52
N LYS A 104 2.32 8.53 8.22
CA LYS A 104 2.42 7.68 9.39
C LYS A 104 2.13 6.25 8.94
N ILE A 105 2.99 5.31 9.29
CA ILE A 105 2.75 3.89 9.02
C ILE A 105 3.13 3.06 10.25
N GLU A 106 2.31 2.09 10.59
CA GLU A 106 2.62 1.10 11.61
C GLU A 106 2.69 -0.27 10.98
N PHE A 107 3.80 -0.95 11.18
CA PHE A 107 3.98 -2.34 10.77
C PHE A 107 3.78 -3.26 11.96
N PHE A 108 2.94 -4.26 11.78
CA PHE A 108 2.59 -5.26 12.77
C PHE A 108 3.31 -6.55 12.40
N HIS A 109 4.19 -7.01 13.29
CA HIS A 109 5.05 -8.17 13.13
C HIS A 109 4.53 -9.29 14.02
N GLY A 110 4.24 -10.46 13.44
CA GLY A 110 3.74 -11.62 14.17
C GLY A 110 2.54 -12.27 13.49
N GLU A 111 2.02 -13.33 14.12
CA GLU A 111 0.79 -13.98 13.70
C GLU A 111 -0.40 -13.25 14.30
N PHE A 112 -1.14 -12.53 13.46
CA PHE A 112 -2.39 -11.88 13.84
C PHE A 112 -3.55 -12.67 13.23
N GLU A 113 -4.52 -13.06 14.05
CA GLU A 113 -5.76 -13.71 13.58
C GLU A 113 -6.60 -12.75 12.72
N GLU A 114 -6.57 -11.45 13.06
CA GLU A 114 -7.28 -10.40 12.34
C GLU A 114 -6.36 -9.23 11.96
N GLN A 115 -6.70 -8.55 10.86
CA GLN A 115 -6.08 -7.29 10.49
C GLN A 115 -6.32 -6.23 11.58
N PRO A 116 -5.27 -5.58 12.11
CA PRO A 116 -5.42 -4.41 12.98
C PRO A 116 -6.31 -3.34 12.33
N ARG A 117 -7.17 -2.70 13.14
CA ARG A 117 -8.15 -1.71 12.66
C ARG A 117 -7.79 -0.27 13.02
N ALA A 118 -6.87 -0.09 13.96
CA ALA A 118 -6.41 1.20 14.43
C ALA A 118 -4.92 1.12 14.79
N PHE A 119 -4.25 2.27 14.77
CA PHE A 119 -2.88 2.39 15.26
C PHE A 119 -2.80 2.02 16.75
N SER A 120 -1.70 1.40 17.16
CA SER A 120 -1.46 1.09 18.57
C SER A 120 -1.28 2.38 19.37
N LEU A 121 -1.94 2.45 20.53
CA LEU A 121 -1.81 3.59 21.44
C LEU A 121 -0.48 3.58 22.19
N ASN A 122 0.09 2.39 22.40
CA ASN A 122 1.34 2.19 23.12
C ASN A 122 2.35 1.44 22.24
N LYS A 123 3.64 1.71 22.44
CA LYS A 123 4.71 0.88 21.85
C LYS A 123 4.58 -0.55 22.39
N ASN A 124 4.43 -1.52 21.49
CA ASN A 124 4.37 -2.94 21.77
C ASN A 124 5.48 -3.62 20.96
N SER A 125 6.11 -4.68 21.46
CA SER A 125 7.09 -5.48 20.71
C SER A 125 6.55 -6.10 19.42
N GLN A 126 5.22 -6.18 19.26
CA GLN A 126 4.56 -6.76 18.08
C GLN A 126 4.25 -5.73 16.97
N SER A 127 4.51 -4.44 17.20
CA SER A 127 4.33 -3.44 16.16
C SER A 127 5.32 -2.30 16.29
N GLN A 128 5.69 -1.72 15.14
CA GLN A 128 6.57 -0.58 15.11
C GLN A 128 5.92 0.52 14.28
N LEU A 129 5.79 1.69 14.90
CA LEU A 129 5.30 2.90 14.27
C LEU A 129 6.47 3.68 13.66
N TYR A 130 6.24 4.21 12.46
CA TYR A 130 7.18 5.01 11.69
C TYR A 130 6.50 6.27 11.18
N ILE A 131 7.23 7.39 11.20
CA ILE A 131 6.86 8.63 10.52
C ILE A 131 7.81 8.86 9.37
N PHE A 132 7.31 8.68 8.15
CA PHE A 132 8.10 8.84 6.95
C PHE A 132 7.84 10.19 6.29
N ASN A 133 8.90 10.77 5.73
CA ASN A 133 8.87 11.98 4.91
C ASN A 133 9.19 11.60 3.46
N ARG A 134 8.45 12.15 2.50
CA ARG A 134 8.71 11.92 1.08
C ARG A 134 10.08 12.48 0.71
N LEU A 135 10.92 11.66 0.10
CA LEU A 135 12.18 12.10 -0.49
C LEU A 135 11.87 12.79 -1.82
N LYS A 136 12.28 14.05 -1.95
CA LYS A 136 12.11 14.84 -3.17
C LYS A 136 13.24 14.59 -4.16
#